data_AF-A0A7G7WND8-F1
#
_entry.id   AF-A0A7G7WND8-F1
#
_cell.length_a   1.000
_cell.length_b   1.000
_cell.length_c   1.000
_cell.angle_alpha   90.00
_cell.angle_beta   90.00
_cell.angle_gamma   90.00
#
_symmetry.space_group_name_H-M   'P 1'
#
loop_
_entity.id
_entity.type
_entity.pdbx_description
1 polymer ?
#
loop_
_entity_poly.entity_id
_entity_poly.type
_entity_poly.pdbx_seq_one_letter_code
_entity_poly.pdbx_strand_id
1 'polypeptide(L)'
;MWLIMEIVEHVSVRIDHIKELFVDALNEGDSEEMKRKFGFAVRYHSDLLELGFYINKCFSSSMLCLILLGAAILGCASFGYMQAGSSTYLIVCACWFFGLAIICISGQHLTDESLSIGDVIYDTKWYEVGLSLRKDILFVMMRCQRPMILRAAGFGVMNYIMIVSVLRTSYSFVSLLGATS
;
A
#
# COMPACT_ATOMS: atom_id res chain seq x y z
N MET A 1 -2.44 6.97 -13.30
CA MET A 1 -2.67 5.58 -12.88
C MET A 1 -1.42 4.72 -13.10
N TRP A 2 -0.92 4.61 -14.33
CA TRP A 2 0.32 3.87 -14.63
C TRP A 2 1.52 4.34 -13.79
N LEU A 3 1.74 5.66 -13.71
CA LEU A 3 2.78 6.26 -12.87
C LEU A 3 2.65 5.95 -11.36
N ILE A 4 1.42 5.75 -10.85
CA ILE A 4 1.24 5.35 -9.44
C ILE A 4 1.71 3.91 -9.25
N MET A 5 1.41 3.01 -10.19
CA MET A 5 1.88 1.63 -10.12
C MET A 5 3.39 1.56 -10.21
N GLU A 6 4.02 2.23 -11.18
CA GLU A 6 5.49 2.23 -11.30
C GLU A 6 6.17 2.71 -10.01
N ILE A 7 5.65 3.79 -9.40
CA ILE A 7 6.19 4.29 -8.14
C ILE A 7 6.01 3.27 -7.02
N VAL A 8 4.84 2.62 -6.91
CA VAL A 8 4.59 1.61 -5.86
C VAL A 8 5.49 0.40 -6.03
N GLU A 9 5.70 -0.07 -7.26
CA GLU A 9 6.66 -1.16 -7.56
C GLU A 9 8.08 -0.76 -7.18
N HIS A 10 8.54 0.42 -7.60
CA HIS A 10 9.87 0.92 -7.22
C HIS A 10 10.05 1.06 -5.72
N VAL A 11 9.02 1.47 -4.99
CA VAL A 11 9.06 1.57 -3.53
C VAL A 11 9.06 0.17 -2.90
N SER A 12 8.32 -0.78 -3.43
CA SER A 12 8.30 -2.17 -2.95
C SER A 12 9.69 -2.82 -3.10
N VAL A 13 10.35 -2.64 -4.24
CA VAL A 13 11.74 -3.09 -4.45
C VAL A 13 12.72 -2.47 -3.44
N ARG A 14 12.54 -1.18 -3.10
CA ARG A 14 13.37 -0.53 -2.07
C ARG A 14 13.11 -1.06 -0.67
N ILE A 15 11.88 -1.47 -0.37
CA ILE A 15 11.54 -2.14 0.88
C ILE A 15 12.28 -3.48 0.97
N ASP A 16 12.27 -4.29 -0.09
CA ASP A 16 13.01 -5.55 -0.14
C ASP A 16 14.52 -5.33 0.06
N HIS A 17 15.08 -4.32 -0.61
CA HIS A 17 16.48 -3.98 -0.42
C HIS A 17 16.81 -3.58 1.03
N ILE A 18 15.91 -2.88 1.73
CA ILE A 18 16.08 -2.56 3.16
C ILE A 18 16.11 -3.81 4.02
N LYS A 19 15.25 -4.80 3.74
CA LYS A 19 15.23 -6.07 4.48
C LYS A 19 16.58 -6.76 4.39
N GLU A 20 17.12 -6.87 3.17
CA GLU A 20 18.46 -7.42 2.93
C GLU A 20 19.53 -6.65 3.73
N LEU A 21 19.50 -5.31 3.68
CA LEU A 21 20.45 -4.48 4.42
C LEU A 21 20.39 -4.70 5.95
N PHE A 22 19.19 -4.89 6.52
CA PHE A 22 19.05 -5.19 7.94
C PHE A 22 19.59 -6.58 8.29
N VAL A 23 19.28 -7.59 7.48
CA VAL A 23 19.78 -8.96 7.67
C VAL A 23 21.31 -8.99 7.55
N ASP A 24 21.86 -8.36 6.53
CA ASP A 24 23.31 -8.27 6.30
C ASP A 24 24.03 -7.52 7.42
N ALA A 25 23.41 -6.46 7.96
CA ALA A 25 23.96 -5.75 9.10
C ALA A 25 24.01 -6.63 10.36
N LEU A 26 22.96 -7.40 10.63
CA LEU A 26 22.85 -8.23 11.84
C LEU A 26 23.64 -9.54 11.77
N ASN A 27 24.01 -9.99 10.57
CA ASN A 27 24.89 -11.13 10.36
C ASN A 27 26.40 -10.79 10.39
N GLU A 28 26.75 -9.50 10.51
CA GLU A 28 28.14 -9.06 10.52
C GLU A 28 28.88 -9.54 11.79
N GLY A 29 30.10 -10.05 11.63
CA GLY A 29 30.87 -10.60 12.74
C GLY A 29 31.57 -9.54 13.60
N ASP A 30 31.93 -8.40 12.99
CA ASP A 30 32.56 -7.28 13.68
C ASP A 30 31.51 -6.32 14.27
N SER A 31 31.60 -6.04 15.57
CA SER A 31 30.65 -5.18 16.28
C SER A 31 30.66 -3.74 15.78
N GLU A 32 31.78 -3.20 15.32
CA GLU A 32 31.83 -1.81 14.85
C GLU A 32 31.23 -1.69 13.44
N GLU A 33 31.52 -2.65 12.57
CA GLU A 33 30.94 -2.73 11.24
C GLU A 33 29.43 -3.03 11.27
N MET A 34 28.98 -3.90 12.17
CA MET A 34 27.56 -4.16 12.46
C MET A 34 26.82 -2.86 12.79
N LYS A 35 27.34 -2.07 13.74
CA LYS A 35 26.73 -0.78 14.12
C LYS A 35 26.68 0.20 12.95
N ARG A 36 27.76 0.25 12.15
CA ARG A 36 27.85 1.14 10.99
C ARG A 36 26.81 0.78 9.92
N LYS A 37 26.72 -0.50 9.55
CA LYS A 37 25.75 -1.02 8.57
C LYS A 37 24.31 -0.87 9.07
N PHE A 38 24.05 -1.20 10.33
CA PHE A 38 22.74 -1.03 10.93
C PHE A 38 22.31 0.45 10.96
N GLY A 39 23.21 1.35 11.36
CA GLY A 39 22.95 2.79 11.33
C GLY A 39 22.66 3.32 9.92
N PHE A 40 23.31 2.76 8.89
CA PHE A 40 22.98 3.06 7.49
C PHE A 40 21.59 2.56 7.09
N ALA A 41 21.25 1.30 7.42
CA ALA A 41 19.94 0.72 7.14
C ALA A 41 18.81 1.51 7.81
N VAL A 42 19.00 1.96 9.05
CA VAL A 42 18.03 2.81 9.76
C VAL A 42 17.82 4.16 9.07
N ARG A 43 18.89 4.83 8.64
CA ARG A 43 18.78 6.11 7.91
C ARG A 43 18.05 5.91 6.59
N TYR A 44 18.43 4.88 5.83
CA TYR A 44 17.79 4.56 4.56
C TYR A 44 16.31 4.21 4.73
N HIS A 45 15.95 3.47 5.78
CA HIS A 45 14.55 3.21 6.13
C HIS A 45 13.78 4.49 6.49
N SER A 46 14.40 5.41 7.24
CA SER A 46 13.80 6.72 7.55
C SER A 46 13.54 7.54 6.28
N ASP A 47 14.51 7.60 5.37
CA ASP A 47 14.39 8.32 4.10
C ASP A 47 13.29 7.70 3.22
N LEU A 48 13.17 6.36 3.21
CA LEU A 48 12.11 5.68 2.48
C LEU A 48 10.72 5.97 3.04
N LEU A 49 10.59 6.03 4.38
CA LEU A 49 9.34 6.41 5.03
C LEU A 49 8.94 7.86 4.70
N GLU A 50 9.91 8.76 4.61
CA GLU A 50 9.67 10.14 4.19
C GLU A 50 9.22 10.22 2.72
N LEU A 51 9.88 9.46 1.84
CA LEU A 51 9.46 9.32 0.44
C LEU A 51 8.02 8.80 0.34
N GLY A 52 7.68 7.77 1.12
CA GLY A 52 6.32 7.24 1.22
C GLY A 52 5.28 8.28 1.64
N PHE A 53 5.64 9.14 2.60
CA PHE A 53 4.79 10.25 3.02
C PHE A 53 4.56 11.27 1.89
N TYR A 54 5.60 11.65 1.15
CA TYR A 54 5.45 12.57 0.02
C TYR A 54 4.63 11.98 -1.13
N ILE A 55 4.86 10.70 -1.47
CA ILE A 55 4.07 9.97 -2.47
C ILE A 55 2.60 10.00 -2.06
N ASN A 56 2.30 9.58 -0.82
CA ASN A 56 0.94 9.57 -0.33
C ASN A 56 0.30 10.96 -0.37
N LYS A 57 1.03 12.01 0.01
CA LYS A 57 0.54 13.40 -0.03
C LYS A 57 0.23 13.88 -1.46
N CYS A 58 1.09 13.57 -2.42
CA CYS A 58 0.91 13.96 -3.83
C CYS A 58 -0.26 13.23 -4.49
N PHE A 59 -0.40 11.93 -4.25
CA PHE A 59 -1.43 11.12 -4.89
C PHE A 59 -2.75 11.04 -4.12
N SER A 60 -2.81 11.55 -2.89
CA SER A 60 -3.99 11.45 -2.04
C SER A 60 -5.27 11.97 -2.68
N SER A 61 -5.19 13.17 -3.30
CA SER A 61 -6.32 13.78 -4.00
C SER A 61 -6.72 12.98 -5.23
N SER A 62 -5.73 12.54 -6.02
CA SER A 62 -5.95 11.72 -7.21
C SER A 62 -6.61 10.38 -6.89
N MET A 63 -6.21 9.73 -5.78
CA MET A 63 -6.81 8.47 -5.30
C MET A 63 -8.27 8.66 -4.85
N LEU A 64 -8.57 9.78 -4.21
CA LEU A 64 -9.94 10.12 -3.83
C LEU A 64 -10.83 10.30 -5.07
N CYS A 65 -10.38 11.06 -6.06
CA CYS A 65 -11.12 11.22 -7.32
C CYS A 65 -11.35 9.88 -8.02
N LEU A 66 -10.34 9.01 -8.04
CA LEU A 66 -10.46 7.67 -8.61
C LEU A 66 -11.57 6.85 -7.93
N ILE A 67 -11.64 6.84 -6.60
CA ILE A 67 -12.65 6.08 -5.86
C ILE A 67 -14.05 6.63 -6.10
N LEU A 68 -14.23 7.95 -6.04
CA LEU A 68 -15.53 8.58 -6.23
C LEU A 68 -16.05 8.38 -7.66
N LEU A 69 -15.20 8.63 -8.67
CA LEU A 69 -15.55 8.40 -10.07
C LEU A 69 -15.75 6.92 -10.35
N GLY A 70 -14.91 6.05 -9.79
CA GLY A 70 -15.05 4.60 -9.91
C GLY A 70 -16.39 4.10 -9.40
N ALA A 71 -16.80 4.53 -8.20
CA ALA A 71 -18.09 4.13 -7.63
C ALA A 71 -19.28 4.61 -8.48
N ALA A 72 -19.23 5.85 -8.97
CA ALA A 72 -20.28 6.41 -9.82
C ALA A 72 -20.35 5.72 -11.19
N ILE A 73 -19.22 5.52 -11.86
CA ILE A 73 -19.16 4.88 -13.18
C ILE A 73 -19.61 3.43 -13.10
N LEU A 74 -19.16 2.67 -12.09
CA LEU A 74 -19.60 1.31 -11.86
C LEU A 74 -21.12 1.23 -11.61
N GLY A 75 -21.69 2.16 -10.84
CA GLY A 75 -23.13 2.25 -10.62
C GLY A 75 -23.91 2.56 -11.89
N CYS A 76 -23.51 3.60 -12.64
CA CYS A 76 -24.20 4.00 -13.87
C CYS A 76 -24.08 2.94 -14.99
N ALA A 77 -22.90 2.36 -15.18
CA ALA A 77 -22.69 1.37 -16.23
C ALA A 77 -23.42 0.05 -15.92
N SER A 78 -23.48 -0.37 -14.64
CA SER A 78 -24.28 -1.55 -14.26
C SER A 78 -25.79 -1.31 -14.43
N PHE A 79 -26.30 -0.14 -14.08
CA PHE A 79 -27.70 0.22 -14.36
C PHE A 79 -27.98 0.29 -15.87
N GLY A 80 -27.08 0.90 -16.66
CA GLY A 80 -27.20 0.97 -18.13
C GLY A 80 -27.21 -0.42 -18.77
N TYR A 81 -26.45 -1.37 -18.22
CA TYR A 81 -26.52 -2.77 -18.62
C TYR A 81 -27.89 -3.40 -18.33
N MET A 82 -28.47 -3.16 -17.14
CA MET A 82 -29.80 -3.67 -16.80
C MET A 82 -30.90 -3.16 -17.72
N GLN A 83 -30.83 -1.89 -18.16
CA GLN A 83 -31.84 -1.28 -19.01
C GLN A 83 -31.70 -1.63 -20.50
N ALA A 84 -30.47 -1.60 -21.02
CA ALA A 84 -30.23 -1.70 -22.47
C ALA A 84 -29.64 -3.05 -22.91
N GLY A 85 -29.12 -3.87 -21.98
CA GLY A 85 -28.51 -5.18 -22.28
C GLY A 85 -27.26 -5.12 -23.16
N SER A 86 -26.69 -3.94 -23.42
CA SER A 86 -25.54 -3.77 -24.31
C SER A 86 -24.24 -4.25 -23.68
N SER A 87 -23.43 -4.99 -24.44
CA SER A 87 -22.11 -5.48 -24.03
C SER A 87 -21.10 -4.36 -23.78
N THR A 88 -21.31 -3.17 -24.34
CA THR A 88 -20.43 -2.01 -24.11
C THR A 88 -20.36 -1.61 -22.63
N TYR A 89 -21.50 -1.65 -21.93
CA TYR A 89 -21.55 -1.31 -20.50
C TYR A 89 -20.79 -2.32 -19.64
N LEU A 90 -20.85 -3.61 -19.98
CA LEU A 90 -20.07 -4.64 -19.29
C LEU A 90 -18.57 -4.42 -19.44
N ILE A 91 -18.12 -4.06 -20.65
CA ILE A 91 -16.69 -3.77 -20.90
C ILE A 91 -16.25 -2.56 -20.07
N VAL A 92 -17.03 -1.48 -20.05
CA VAL A 92 -16.72 -0.30 -19.24
C VAL A 92 -16.67 -0.63 -17.75
N CYS A 93 -17.65 -1.37 -17.23
CA CYS A 93 -17.65 -1.86 -15.85
C CYS A 93 -16.39 -2.67 -15.53
N ALA A 94 -16.07 -3.65 -16.38
CA ALA A 94 -14.91 -4.51 -16.18
C ALA A 94 -13.60 -3.70 -16.17
N CYS A 95 -13.39 -2.82 -17.15
CA CYS A 95 -12.19 -1.99 -17.23
C CYS A 95 -12.00 -1.12 -15.98
N TRP A 96 -13.05 -0.46 -15.50
CA TRP A 96 -12.98 0.36 -14.29
C TRP A 96 -12.77 -0.47 -13.03
N PHE A 97 -13.44 -1.63 -12.93
CA PHE A 97 -13.28 -2.53 -11.81
C PHE A 97 -11.85 -3.06 -11.72
N PHE A 98 -11.31 -3.60 -12.82
CA PHE A 98 -9.92 -4.08 -12.86
C PHE A 98 -8.95 -2.96 -12.54
N GLY A 99 -9.18 -1.76 -13.07
CA GLY A 99 -8.29 -0.65 -12.79
C GLY A 99 -8.24 -0.26 -11.31
N LEU A 100 -9.40 -0.20 -10.66
CA LEU A 100 -9.49 0.09 -9.23
C LEU A 100 -8.94 -1.05 -8.38
N ALA A 101 -9.20 -2.31 -8.78
CA ALA A 101 -8.69 -3.50 -8.12
C ALA A 101 -7.16 -3.53 -8.11
N ILE A 102 -6.50 -3.29 -9.25
CA ILE A 102 -5.03 -3.31 -9.32
C ILE A 102 -4.43 -2.28 -8.35
N ILE A 103 -4.95 -1.05 -8.31
CA ILE A 103 -4.41 -0.02 -7.39
C ILE A 103 -4.60 -0.40 -5.92
N CYS A 104 -5.76 -0.96 -5.58
CA CYS A 104 -6.02 -1.40 -4.20
C CYS A 104 -5.17 -2.62 -3.82
N ILE A 105 -4.93 -3.54 -4.75
CA ILE A 105 -4.00 -4.67 -4.57
C ILE A 105 -2.59 -4.15 -4.35
N SER A 106 -2.09 -3.23 -5.18
CA SER A 106 -0.77 -2.64 -5.02
C SER A 106 -0.63 -1.88 -3.70
N GLY A 107 -1.68 -1.16 -3.26
CA GLY A 107 -1.69 -0.48 -1.97
C GLY A 107 -1.66 -1.45 -0.78
N GLN A 108 -2.37 -2.58 -0.88
CA GLN A 108 -2.28 -3.65 0.10
C GLN A 108 -0.89 -4.27 0.13
N HIS A 109 -0.36 -4.66 -1.04
CA HIS A 109 0.97 -5.24 -1.18
C HIS A 109 2.03 -4.35 -0.53
N LEU A 110 2.01 -3.03 -0.81
CA LEU A 110 2.91 -2.06 -0.18
C LEU A 110 2.81 -2.05 1.35
N THR A 111 1.60 -2.19 1.88
CA THR A 111 1.34 -2.22 3.33
C THR A 111 1.93 -3.48 3.95
N ASP A 112 1.70 -4.63 3.33
CA ASP A 112 2.18 -5.93 3.79
C ASP A 112 3.71 -6.01 3.71
N GLU A 113 4.28 -5.56 2.60
CA GLU A 113 5.72 -5.44 2.39
C GLU A 113 6.38 -4.56 3.44
N SER A 114 5.78 -3.39 3.74
CA SER A 114 6.29 -2.49 4.77
C SER A 114 6.22 -3.08 6.18
N LEU A 115 5.21 -3.90 6.49
CA LEU A 115 5.11 -4.60 7.79
C LEU A 115 6.18 -5.68 7.92
N SER A 116 6.42 -6.44 6.85
CA SER A 116 7.33 -7.58 6.84
C SER A 116 8.79 -7.23 7.16
N ILE A 117 9.20 -5.95 7.06
CA ILE A 117 10.51 -5.48 7.52
C ILE A 117 10.73 -5.82 9.00
N GLY A 118 9.69 -5.62 9.83
CA GLY A 118 9.76 -5.93 11.26
C GLY A 118 9.89 -7.42 11.52
N ASP A 119 9.17 -8.24 10.74
CA ASP A 119 9.20 -9.70 10.85
C ASP A 119 10.57 -10.26 10.46
N VAL A 120 11.15 -9.76 9.36
CA VAL A 120 12.50 -10.15 8.92
C VAL A 120 13.57 -9.81 9.96
N ILE A 121 13.49 -8.62 10.59
CA ILE A 121 14.41 -8.25 11.68
C ILE A 121 14.21 -9.17 12.88
N TYR A 122 12.96 -9.51 13.21
CA TYR A 122 12.63 -10.38 14.33
C TYR A 122 13.20 -11.80 14.16
N ASP A 123 13.22 -12.32 12.94
CA ASP A 123 13.72 -13.66 12.60
C ASP A 123 15.25 -13.79 12.62
N THR A 124 15.99 -12.69 12.75
CA THR A 124 17.45 -12.71 12.93
C THR A 124 17.86 -12.98 14.40
N LYS A 125 19.17 -13.22 14.62
CA LYS A 125 19.75 -13.37 15.97
C LYS A 125 19.93 -12.05 16.73
N TRP A 126 18.97 -11.13 16.64
CA TRP A 126 19.01 -9.81 17.26
C TRP A 126 19.17 -9.85 18.79
N TYR A 127 18.80 -10.95 19.43
CA TYR A 127 18.93 -11.15 20.87
C TYR A 127 20.36 -11.55 21.31
N GLU A 128 21.27 -11.84 20.38
CA GLU A 128 22.69 -12.15 20.68
C GLU A 128 23.56 -10.89 20.60
N VAL A 129 23.07 -9.80 20.01
CA VAL A 129 23.82 -8.55 19.85
C VAL A 129 23.99 -7.79 21.17
N GLY A 130 24.97 -6.88 21.20
CA GLY A 130 25.28 -6.03 22.35
C GLY A 130 24.09 -5.19 22.83
N LEU A 131 24.06 -4.90 24.14
CA LEU A 131 22.95 -4.21 24.83
C LEU A 131 22.56 -2.86 24.22
N SER A 132 23.53 -2.08 23.71
CA SER A 132 23.24 -0.79 23.07
C SER A 132 22.45 -0.99 21.77
N LEU A 133 22.96 -1.82 20.86
CA LEU A 133 22.35 -2.06 19.56
C LEU A 133 21.00 -2.78 19.70
N ARG A 134 20.86 -3.68 20.69
CA ARG A 134 19.59 -4.37 20.94
C ARG A 134 18.43 -3.41 21.19
N LYS A 135 18.67 -2.31 21.93
CA LYS A 135 17.65 -1.28 22.17
C LYS A 135 17.27 -0.59 20.86
N ASP A 136 18.24 -0.27 20.02
CA ASP A 136 18.00 0.37 18.72
C ASP A 136 17.19 -0.53 17.79
N ILE A 137 17.48 -1.84 17.76
CA ILE A 137 16.70 -2.82 16.99
C ILE A 137 15.25 -2.88 17.47
N LEU A 138 15.02 -2.91 18.79
CA LEU A 138 13.66 -2.87 19.33
C LEU A 138 12.90 -1.60 18.90
N PHE A 139 13.57 -0.44 18.89
CA PHE A 139 12.97 0.80 18.37
C PHE A 139 12.60 0.69 16.89
N VAL A 140 13.45 0.08 16.07
CA VAL A 140 13.16 -0.15 14.64
C VAL A 140 11.98 -1.10 14.47
N MET A 141 11.94 -2.22 15.20
CA MET A 141 10.81 -3.15 15.16
C MET A 141 9.50 -2.48 15.55
N MET A 142 9.49 -1.68 16.65
CA MET A 142 8.32 -0.90 17.04
C MET A 142 7.91 0.12 15.97
N ARG A 143 8.88 0.72 15.25
CA ARG A 143 8.59 1.62 14.14
C ARG A 143 7.98 0.90 12.93
N CYS A 144 8.40 -0.32 12.63
CA CYS A 144 7.89 -1.12 11.50
C CYS A 144 6.42 -1.48 11.65
N GLN A 145 5.90 -1.56 12.88
CA GLN A 145 4.47 -1.77 13.15
C GLN A 145 3.56 -0.63 12.65
N ARG A 146 4.13 0.48 12.19
CA ARG A 146 3.41 1.56 11.50
C ARG A 146 3.78 1.55 10.02
N PRO A 147 3.08 0.77 9.19
CA PRO A 147 3.47 0.57 7.80
C PRO A 147 3.23 1.81 6.95
N MET A 148 3.93 1.84 5.82
CA MET A 148 3.62 2.75 4.74
C MET A 148 2.30 2.35 4.09
N ILE A 149 1.38 3.31 3.99
CA ILE A 149 0.02 3.09 3.47
C ILE A 149 -0.35 4.16 2.46
N LEU A 150 -1.06 3.75 1.41
CA LEU A 150 -1.65 4.66 0.44
C LEU A 150 -3.05 5.05 0.89
N ARG A 151 -3.29 6.36 1.05
CA ARG A 151 -4.55 6.92 1.53
C ARG A 151 -5.23 7.74 0.43
N ALA A 152 -6.52 7.53 0.28
CA ALA A 152 -7.41 8.37 -0.51
C ALA A 152 -7.90 9.56 0.32
N ALA A 153 -6.98 10.48 0.61
CA ALA A 153 -7.17 11.60 1.53
C ALA A 153 -7.78 11.14 2.87
N GLY A 154 -9.00 11.60 3.19
CA GLY A 154 -9.74 11.24 4.40
C GLY A 154 -10.74 10.10 4.25
N PHE A 155 -10.96 9.57 3.03
CA PHE A 155 -12.00 8.57 2.77
C PHE A 155 -11.59 7.16 3.20
N GLY A 156 -10.29 6.85 3.17
CA GLY A 156 -9.79 5.55 3.61
C GLY A 156 -8.43 5.19 3.03
N VAL A 157 -8.05 3.94 3.25
CA VAL A 157 -6.80 3.33 2.77
C VAL A 157 -7.07 2.54 1.50
N MET A 158 -6.15 2.57 0.54
CA MET A 158 -6.20 1.77 -0.69
C MET A 158 -5.88 0.32 -0.37
N ASN A 159 -6.90 -0.47 -0.01
CA ASN A 159 -6.77 -1.88 0.35
C ASN A 159 -7.98 -2.69 -0.15
N TYR A 160 -8.03 -3.99 0.16
CA TYR A 160 -9.17 -4.85 -0.22
C TYR A 160 -10.51 -4.35 0.34
N ILE A 161 -10.50 -3.75 1.54
CA ILE A 161 -11.71 -3.21 2.17
C ILE A 161 -12.28 -2.06 1.33
N MET A 162 -11.42 -1.25 0.71
CA MET A 162 -11.84 -0.17 -0.20
C MET A 162 -12.56 -0.71 -1.44
N ILE A 163 -12.08 -1.81 -2.03
CA ILE A 163 -12.75 -2.44 -3.18
C ILE A 163 -14.19 -2.82 -2.81
N VAL A 164 -14.37 -3.48 -1.66
CA VAL A 164 -15.69 -3.88 -1.16
C VAL A 164 -16.58 -2.66 -0.88
N SER A 165 -16.00 -1.58 -0.33
CA SER A 165 -16.70 -0.32 -0.07
C SER A 165 -17.21 0.33 -1.36
N VAL A 166 -16.38 0.37 -2.40
CA VAL A 166 -16.75 0.89 -3.73
C VAL A 166 -17.88 0.06 -4.33
N LEU A 167 -17.76 -1.27 -4.33
CA LEU A 167 -18.80 -2.16 -4.86
C LEU A 167 -20.13 -2.00 -4.12
N ARG A 168 -20.10 -1.89 -2.78
CA ARG A 168 -21.30 -1.66 -1.97
C ARG A 168 -21.96 -0.34 -2.34
N THR A 169 -21.17 0.72 -2.52
CA THR A 169 -21.67 2.04 -2.90
C THR A 169 -22.29 2.02 -4.29
N SER A 170 -21.64 1.38 -5.27
CA SER A 170 -22.17 1.19 -6.62
C SER A 170 -23.48 0.39 -6.62
N TYR A 171 -23.58 -0.67 -5.82
CA TYR A 171 -24.81 -1.44 -5.69
C TYR A 171 -25.95 -0.60 -5.10
N SER A 172 -25.67 0.22 -4.07
CA SER A 172 -26.64 1.17 -3.53
C SER A 172 -27.12 2.17 -4.59
N PHE A 173 -26.24 2.67 -5.46
CA PHE A 173 -26.63 3.53 -6.58
C PHE A 173 -27.57 2.81 -7.56
N VAL A 174 -27.27 1.57 -7.94
CA VAL A 174 -28.14 0.77 -8.83
C VAL A 174 -29.50 0.56 -8.19
N SER A 175 -29.54 0.16 -6.92
CA SER A 175 -30.80 -0.07 -6.20
C SER A 175 -31.63 1.20 -6.07
N LEU A 176 -31.00 2.35 -5.84
CA LEU A 176 -31.69 3.64 -5.77
C LEU A 176 -32.27 4.03 -7.14
N LEU A 177 -31.47 3.94 -8.20
CA LEU A 177 -31.89 4.28 -9.56
C LEU A 177 -33.03 3.35 -10.02
N GLY A 178 -32.91 2.05 -9.76
CA GLY A 178 -33.95 1.06 -10.07
C GLY A 178 -35.23 1.20 -9.26
N ALA A 179 -35.18 1.78 -8.06
CA ALA A 179 -36.39 2.10 -7.28
C ALA A 179 -37.13 3.34 -7.79
N THR A 180 -36.44 4.22 -8.53
CA THR A 180 -37.00 5.47 -9.07
C THR A 180 -37.43 5.42 -10.54
N SER A 181 -37.05 4.38 -11.27
CA SER A 181 -37.37 4.14 -12.69
C SER A 181 -38.53 3.18 -12.85
#